data_AF-A0A3R7N3A5-F1
#
_entry.id   AF-A0A3R7N3A5-F1
#
_cell.length_a   1.000
_cell.length_b   1.000
_cell.length_c   1.000
_cell.angle_alpha   90.00
_cell.angle_beta   90.00
_cell.angle_gamma   90.00
#
_symmetry.space_group_name_H-M   'P 1'
#
loop_
_entity.id
_entity.type
_entity.pdbx_description
1 polymer ?
#
loop_
_entity_poly.entity_id
_entity_poly.type
_entity_poly.pdbx_seq_one_letter_code
_entity_poly.pdbx_strand_id
1 'polypeptide(L)'
;MVYALLELPAGVALFKVDGEKRRLKAMLQFKSTADALATTTQVVNGELSKPVRRFLKKNLVEKEITEELAVADSKLAKAIKETLAIPCIHGDDTLATFRALRANLEALLQEVSAEQLNQTALGLAHNLNRYKLKFSPDKVDMMVVQAVALLEDLDKEINKYAMRAREWYGWHFPELAKIVNDNLLYAKIVLATKTRFNVRDTDFSDFLDEELEQKVKDAAMVSMGTEIAEEDIENICRLCSEVVAATKYRETLSAYLSSRMQTIAPNLTTMVGEQIGARLIQKAGSLLSLAKYPSSTVQILGAEKALFRALKQRQATPKYGILYNAQVVAKAAAPNKGTMSRVLAAKTSLSARIDSFGEGDNAPALEYRSKVEARLRQFEEGVTYGQSGNARGGGARLQQKRPQPGDGDNYNSNNNYNTGGGGGAPYKRARLNDGGFQQRR
;
A
#
# COMPACT_ATOMS: atom_id res chain seq x y z
N MET A 1 22.85 29.27 45.91
CA MET A 1 22.02 29.72 44.77
C MET A 1 22.34 28.85 43.58
N VAL A 2 21.33 28.38 42.86
CA VAL A 2 21.50 27.45 41.74
C VAL A 2 20.66 27.94 40.56
N TYR A 3 21.20 27.88 39.35
CA TYR A 3 20.42 28.12 38.14
C TYR A 3 19.80 26.83 37.67
N ALA A 4 18.51 26.82 37.35
CA ALA A 4 17.84 25.65 36.78
C ALA A 4 17.51 25.89 35.31
N LEU A 5 17.97 24.99 34.43
CA LEU A 5 17.64 25.00 33.01
C LEU A 5 16.41 24.11 32.77
N LEU A 6 15.26 24.73 32.48
CA LEU A 6 14.01 24.02 32.20
C LEU A 6 13.69 24.05 30.72
N GLU A 7 13.50 22.87 30.14
CA GLU A 7 13.03 22.70 28.78
C GLU A 7 11.51 22.79 28.73
N LEU A 8 11.00 23.66 27.85
CA LEU A 8 9.58 23.90 27.64
C LEU A 8 9.21 23.68 26.17
N PRO A 9 7.94 23.35 25.87
CA PRO A 9 7.49 23.20 24.49
C PRO A 9 7.70 24.44 23.62
N ALA A 10 7.56 25.63 24.22
CA ALA A 10 7.74 26.91 23.54
C ALA A 10 9.20 27.42 23.55
N GLY A 11 10.13 26.77 24.27
CA GLY A 11 11.46 27.31 24.44
C GLY A 11 12.30 26.68 25.56
N VAL A 12 13.41 27.33 25.90
CA VAL A 12 14.25 26.94 27.03
C VAL A 12 14.30 28.09 28.03
N ALA A 13 13.93 27.84 29.27
CA ALA A 13 13.87 28.84 30.33
C ALA A 13 14.98 28.64 31.36
N LEU A 14 15.57 29.74 31.81
CA LEU A 14 16.58 29.77 32.85
C LEU A 14 15.97 30.41 34.11
N PHE A 15 15.89 29.63 35.18
CA PHE A 15 15.38 30.08 36.47
C PHE A 15 16.54 30.27 37.46
N LYS A 16 16.45 31.32 38.30
CA LYS A 16 17.29 31.46 39.48
C LYS A 16 16.56 30.88 40.69
N VAL A 17 17.18 29.92 41.37
CA VAL A 17 16.63 29.24 42.54
C VAL A 17 17.46 29.60 43.76
N ASP A 18 16.81 30.22 44.74
CA ASP A 18 17.40 30.62 46.02
C ASP A 18 16.50 30.12 47.17
N GLY A 19 16.79 28.92 47.67
CA GLY A 19 15.92 28.21 48.60
C GLY A 19 14.53 27.98 48.01
N GLU A 20 13.49 28.52 48.66
CA GLU A 20 12.11 28.42 48.19
C GLU A 20 11.75 29.46 47.10
N LYS A 21 12.55 30.51 46.93
CA LYS A 21 12.28 31.57 45.95
C LYS A 21 12.76 31.16 44.56
N ARG A 22 11.86 31.20 43.59
CA ARG A 22 12.13 30.87 42.17
C ARG A 22 11.72 32.04 41.30
N ARG A 23 12.64 32.53 40.46
CA ARG A 23 12.40 33.66 39.55
C ARG A 23 12.91 33.34 38.15
N LEU A 24 12.13 33.68 37.13
CA LEU A 24 12.56 33.61 35.73
C LEU A 24 13.65 34.66 35.49
N LYS A 25 14.80 34.24 34.95
CA LYS A 25 15.89 35.16 34.60
C LYS A 25 15.91 35.49 33.11
N ALA A 26 15.74 34.46 32.27
CA ALA A 26 15.70 34.61 30.83
C ALA A 26 14.97 33.42 30.20
N MET A 27 14.32 33.65 29.06
CA MET A 27 13.67 32.61 28.26
C MET A 27 14.12 32.73 26.81
N LEU A 28 14.52 31.61 26.21
CA LEU A 28 14.72 31.47 24.77
C LEU A 28 13.41 30.96 24.17
N GLN A 29 12.66 31.81 23.48
CA GLN A 29 11.49 31.38 22.72
C GLN A 29 11.92 30.84 21.34
N PHE A 30 11.29 29.75 20.90
CA PHE A 30 11.51 29.23 19.56
C PHE A 30 10.85 30.13 18.51
N LYS A 31 11.56 30.43 17.43
CA LYS A 31 11.06 31.29 16.34
C LYS A 31 10.10 30.56 15.41
N SER A 32 10.34 29.27 15.19
CA SER A 32 9.56 28.43 14.29
C SER A 32 9.39 27.02 14.85
N THR A 33 8.37 26.31 14.38
CA THR A 33 8.13 24.90 14.74
C THR A 33 9.24 23.97 14.24
N ALA A 34 9.89 24.31 13.12
CA ALA A 34 11.03 23.57 12.59
C ALA A 34 12.27 23.71 13.50
N ASP A 35 12.55 24.92 13.99
CA ASP A 35 13.64 25.16 14.95
C ASP A 35 13.36 24.46 16.28
N ALA A 36 12.10 24.47 16.73
CA ALA A 36 11.67 23.76 17.94
C ALA A 36 11.88 22.25 17.80
N LEU A 37 11.50 21.64 16.66
CA LEU A 37 11.73 20.22 16.40
C LEU A 37 13.23 19.88 16.38
N ALA A 38 14.03 20.66 15.64
CA ALA A 38 15.47 20.41 15.51
C ALA A 38 16.17 20.51 16.87
N THR A 39 15.85 21.55 17.64
CA THR A 39 16.39 21.76 18.99
C THR A 39 15.96 20.65 19.93
N THR A 40 14.67 20.27 19.93
CA THR A 40 14.14 19.21 20.79
C THR A 40 14.74 17.85 20.45
N THR A 41 14.95 17.55 19.16
CA THR A 41 15.56 16.28 18.73
C THR A 41 17.00 16.17 19.21
N GLN A 42 17.78 17.25 19.12
CA GLN A 42 19.15 17.31 19.64
C GLN A 42 19.19 17.16 21.16
N VAL A 43 18.30 17.86 21.87
CA VAL A 43 18.18 17.78 23.33
C VAL A 43 17.81 16.36 23.79
N VAL A 44 16.86 15.69 23.11
CA VAL A 44 16.49 14.29 23.39
C VAL A 44 17.65 13.32 23.17
N ASN A 45 18.52 13.61 22.20
CA ASN A 45 19.74 12.83 21.96
C ASN A 45 20.89 13.19 22.93
N GLY A 46 20.70 14.19 23.79
CA GLY A 46 21.72 14.68 24.73
C GLY A 46 22.75 15.63 24.11
N GLU A 47 22.48 16.14 22.91
CA GLU A 47 23.36 17.06 22.17
C GLU A 47 22.98 18.53 22.40
N LEU A 48 23.99 19.40 22.52
CA LEU A 48 23.76 20.83 22.74
C LEU A 48 23.53 21.59 21.42
N SER A 49 22.28 22.00 21.20
CA SER A 49 21.89 22.77 20.02
C SER A 49 22.55 24.16 19.95
N LYS A 50 22.73 24.69 18.73
CA LYS A 50 23.31 26.03 18.51
C LYS A 50 22.53 27.15 19.22
N PRO A 51 21.17 27.18 19.18
CA PRO A 51 20.39 28.19 19.88
C PRO A 51 20.58 28.14 21.41
N VAL A 52 20.56 26.94 21.99
CA VAL A 52 20.72 26.75 23.44
C VAL A 52 22.13 27.11 23.89
N ARG A 53 23.15 26.76 23.09
CA ARG A 53 24.55 27.16 23.34
C ARG A 53 24.70 28.68 23.38
N ARG A 54 24.11 29.41 22.43
CA ARG A 54 24.17 30.88 22.39
C ARG A 54 23.45 31.50 23.58
N PHE A 55 22.32 30.93 23.96
CA PHE A 55 21.52 31.38 25.10
C PHE A 55 22.26 31.21 26.44
N LEU A 56 22.92 30.07 26.65
CA LEU A 56 23.71 29.81 27.86
C LEU A 56 24.96 30.72 27.94
N LYS A 57 25.67 30.92 26.82
CA LYS A 57 26.82 31.85 26.77
C LYS A 57 26.44 33.27 27.20
N LYS A 58 25.35 33.82 26.65
CA LYS A 58 24.88 35.18 26.93
C LYS A 58 24.45 35.39 28.39
N ASN A 59 23.87 34.36 29.03
CA ASN A 59 23.22 34.52 30.34
C ASN A 59 24.06 34.06 31.54
N LEU A 60 25.07 33.23 31.30
CA LEU A 60 25.94 32.66 32.35
C LEU A 60 27.41 33.07 32.15
N VAL A 61 27.97 32.85 30.97
CA VAL A 61 29.41 33.06 30.70
C VAL A 61 29.74 34.55 30.56
N GLU A 62 29.01 35.30 29.73
CA GLU A 62 29.25 36.74 29.53
C GLU A 62 28.93 37.61 30.75
N LYS A 63 28.21 37.05 31.73
CA LYS A 63 27.87 37.72 32.99
C LYS A 63 28.75 37.30 34.17
N GLU A 64 29.79 36.51 33.91
CA GLU A 64 30.76 35.99 34.91
C GLU A 64 30.12 35.30 36.12
N ILE A 65 29.03 34.57 35.90
CA ILE A 65 28.32 33.90 36.99
C ILE A 65 28.92 32.52 37.20
N THR A 66 29.58 32.34 38.34
CA THR A 66 30.24 31.09 38.76
C THR A 66 29.32 30.11 39.48
N GLU A 67 28.03 30.44 39.63
CA GLU A 67 27.02 29.57 40.26
C GLU A 67 26.74 28.30 39.44
N GLU A 68 26.37 27.21 40.11
CA GLU A 68 26.11 25.90 39.51
C GLU A 68 24.80 25.85 38.70
N LEU A 69 24.79 25.07 37.61
CA LEU A 69 23.64 24.86 36.73
C LEU A 69 22.99 23.48 36.98
N ALA A 70 21.79 23.46 37.52
CA ALA A 70 20.94 22.28 37.59
C ALA A 70 20.35 21.95 36.21
N VAL A 71 20.60 20.73 35.75
CA VAL A 71 20.06 20.14 34.51
C VAL A 71 19.43 18.79 34.85
N ALA A 72 18.27 18.49 34.27
CA ALA A 72 17.53 17.26 34.60
C ALA A 72 18.18 15.99 33.99
N ASP A 73 18.65 16.06 32.75
CA ASP A 73 19.29 14.93 32.08
C ASP A 73 20.82 14.94 32.28
N SER A 74 21.36 13.80 32.71
CA SER A 74 22.79 13.54 32.84
C SER A 74 23.57 13.68 31.52
N LYS A 75 23.00 13.27 30.38
CA LYS A 75 23.69 13.34 29.07
C LYS A 75 23.85 14.77 28.61
N LEU A 76 22.77 15.55 28.71
CA LEU A 76 22.80 16.98 28.39
C LEU A 76 23.73 17.75 29.35
N ALA A 77 23.73 17.42 30.64
CA ALA A 77 24.64 18.02 31.61
C ALA A 77 26.12 17.79 31.27
N LYS A 78 26.47 16.56 30.86
CA LYS A 78 27.83 16.23 30.37
C LYS A 78 28.19 17.05 29.14
N ALA A 79 27.30 17.11 28.15
CA ALA A 79 27.51 17.88 26.92
C ALA A 79 27.70 19.39 27.21
N ILE A 80 26.95 19.96 28.16
CA ILE A 80 27.10 21.36 28.58
C ILE A 80 28.44 21.58 29.30
N LYS A 81 28.81 20.68 30.22
CA LYS A 81 30.08 20.77 30.95
C LYS A 81 31.28 20.72 30.00
N GLU A 82 31.26 19.81 29.04
CA GLU A 82 32.34 19.65 28.04
C GLU A 82 32.44 20.84 27.08
N THR A 83 31.30 21.39 26.63
CA THR A 83 31.30 22.44 25.59
C THR A 83 31.39 23.87 26.10
N LEU A 84 30.93 24.13 27.33
CA LEU A 84 30.82 25.49 27.90
C LEU A 84 31.60 25.66 29.20
N ALA A 85 32.22 24.60 29.74
CA ALA A 85 32.95 24.61 31.00
C ALA A 85 32.14 25.14 32.21
N ILE A 86 30.81 24.98 32.18
CA ILE A 86 29.91 25.39 33.26
C ILE A 86 29.78 24.24 34.27
N PRO A 87 29.90 24.48 35.59
CA PRO A 87 29.66 23.46 36.60
C PRO A 87 28.17 23.09 36.60
N CYS A 88 27.86 21.82 36.30
CA CYS A 88 26.49 21.33 36.19
C CYS A 88 26.18 20.28 37.28
N ILE A 89 25.02 20.41 37.93
CA ILE A 89 24.44 19.40 38.83
C ILE A 89 23.34 18.65 38.10
N HIS A 90 23.30 17.33 38.23
CA HIS A 90 22.28 16.47 37.63
C HIS A 90 21.90 15.33 38.59
N GLY A 91 20.73 14.71 38.40
CA GLY A 91 20.30 13.53 39.17
C GLY A 91 19.24 13.83 40.21
N ASP A 92 19.18 13.00 41.27
CA ASP A 92 18.07 12.97 42.23
C ASP A 92 17.89 14.28 43.01
N ASP A 93 18.98 14.98 43.31
CA ASP A 93 18.97 16.25 44.03
C ASP A 93 18.29 17.39 43.26
N THR A 94 18.24 17.32 41.92
CA THR A 94 17.61 18.35 41.09
C THR A 94 16.12 18.08 40.83
N LEU A 95 15.65 16.85 41.04
CA LEU A 95 14.27 16.45 40.73
C LEU A 95 13.22 17.22 41.53
N ALA A 96 13.46 17.46 42.82
CA ALA A 96 12.55 18.24 43.66
C ALA A 96 12.37 19.67 43.13
N THR A 97 13.48 20.30 42.74
CA THR A 97 13.51 21.63 42.13
C THR A 97 12.74 21.66 40.82
N PHE A 98 12.96 20.70 39.92
CA PHE A 98 12.27 20.62 38.63
C PHE A 98 10.78 20.31 38.75
N ARG A 99 10.36 19.44 39.69
CA ARG A 99 8.93 19.19 39.97
C ARG A 99 8.23 20.47 40.41
N ALA A 100 8.86 21.20 41.31
CA ALA A 100 8.27 22.37 41.90
C ALA A 100 8.30 23.60 40.94
N LEU A 101 9.23 23.64 39.99
CA LEU A 101 9.18 24.56 38.84
C LEU A 101 8.02 24.24 37.89
N ARG A 102 7.79 22.96 37.57
CA ARG A 102 6.69 22.53 36.70
C ARG A 102 5.31 22.74 37.33
N ALA A 103 5.18 22.53 38.63
CA ALA A 103 3.92 22.75 39.35
C ALA A 103 3.49 24.23 39.34
N ASN A 104 4.45 25.15 39.41
CA ASN A 104 4.19 26.59 39.47
C ASN A 104 4.48 27.30 38.14
N LEU A 105 4.48 26.57 37.02
CA LEU A 105 4.92 27.10 35.73
C LEU A 105 4.06 28.28 35.26
N GLU A 106 2.74 28.19 35.46
CA GLU A 106 1.77 29.21 35.05
C GLU A 106 1.97 30.53 35.80
N ALA A 107 2.30 30.47 37.09
CA ALA A 107 2.60 31.65 37.89
C ALA A 107 3.98 32.27 37.56
N LEU A 108 4.92 31.46 37.06
CA LEU A 108 6.30 31.86 36.77
C LEU A 108 6.50 32.40 35.34
N LEU A 109 5.64 32.01 34.40
CA LEU A 109 5.67 32.43 33.00
C LEU A 109 4.56 33.45 32.72
N GLN A 110 4.68 34.66 33.26
CA GLN A 110 3.69 35.73 33.06
C GLN A 110 3.54 36.18 31.60
N GLU A 111 4.54 35.90 30.76
CA GLU A 111 4.58 36.30 29.34
C GLU A 111 3.93 35.28 28.39
N VAL A 112 3.65 34.05 28.84
CA VAL A 112 3.13 32.98 27.96
C VAL A 112 1.90 32.35 28.60
N SER A 113 0.76 32.45 27.91
CA SER A 113 -0.47 31.82 28.38
C SER A 113 -0.34 30.29 28.42
N ALA A 114 -1.00 29.66 29.40
CA ALA A 114 -1.05 28.20 29.51
C ALA A 114 -1.64 27.54 28.25
N GLU A 115 -2.60 28.19 27.60
CA GLU A 115 -3.21 27.71 26.37
C GLU A 115 -2.22 27.65 25.20
N GLN A 116 -1.41 28.69 25.02
CA GLN A 116 -0.35 28.71 23.99
C GLN A 116 0.71 27.63 24.25
N LEU A 117 1.07 27.37 25.52
CA LEU A 117 1.99 26.28 25.87
C LEU A 117 1.41 24.91 25.51
N ASN A 118 0.11 24.68 25.74
CA ASN A 118 -0.54 23.42 25.39
C ASN A 118 -0.64 23.22 23.87
N GLN A 119 -0.98 24.28 23.13
CA GLN A 119 -1.04 24.22 21.66
C GLN A 119 0.36 23.96 21.05
N THR A 120 1.39 24.62 21.56
CA THR A 120 2.78 24.39 21.13
C THR A 120 3.28 22.99 21.50
N ALA A 121 2.92 22.49 22.69
CA ALA A 121 3.21 21.11 23.10
C ALA A 121 2.56 20.09 22.16
N LEU A 122 1.29 20.28 21.80
CA LEU A 122 0.58 19.41 20.87
C LEU A 122 1.23 19.44 19.48
N GLY A 123 1.55 20.63 18.97
CA GLY A 123 2.21 20.81 17.68
C GLY A 123 3.60 20.16 17.64
N LEU A 124 4.41 20.35 18.68
CA LEU A 124 5.73 19.74 18.80
C LEU A 124 5.63 18.22 18.91
N ALA A 125 4.69 17.70 19.71
CA ALA A 125 4.45 16.26 19.86
C ALA A 125 4.06 15.61 18.54
N HIS A 126 3.16 16.23 17.76
CA HIS A 126 2.81 15.73 16.43
C HIS A 126 4.00 15.73 15.48
N ASN A 127 4.80 16.80 15.47
CA ASN A 127 5.96 16.88 14.58
C ASN A 127 7.07 15.90 14.98
N LEU A 128 7.31 15.71 16.28
CA LEU A 128 8.29 14.74 16.78
C LEU A 128 7.84 13.31 16.50
N ASN A 129 6.56 13.01 16.68
CA ASN A 129 5.99 11.72 16.27
C ASN A 129 6.07 11.53 14.76
N ARG A 130 5.78 12.54 13.94
CA ARG A 130 5.96 12.46 12.49
C ARG A 130 7.42 12.25 12.12
N TYR A 131 8.37 12.89 12.78
CA TYR A 131 9.80 12.70 12.53
C TYR A 131 10.22 11.25 12.84
N LYS A 132 9.81 10.71 14.00
CA LYS A 132 10.05 9.32 14.37
C LYS A 132 9.31 8.32 13.47
N LEU A 133 8.09 8.65 13.04
CA LEU A 133 7.28 7.80 12.14
C LEU A 133 7.67 7.92 10.67
N LYS A 134 8.30 9.02 10.22
CA LYS A 134 8.85 9.13 8.86
C LYS A 134 9.96 8.11 8.61
N PHE A 135 10.59 7.61 9.67
CA PHE A 135 11.49 6.46 9.62
C PHE A 135 10.76 5.12 9.50
N SER A 136 9.45 5.06 9.78
CA SER A 136 8.64 3.85 9.59
C SER A 136 8.05 3.85 8.17
N PRO A 137 8.43 2.88 7.31
CA PRO A 137 7.93 2.75 5.95
C PRO A 137 6.45 2.32 5.87
N ASP A 138 5.81 2.03 7.01
CA ASP A 138 4.53 1.31 7.12
C ASP A 138 3.29 2.06 6.57
N LYS A 139 3.42 3.32 6.12
CA LYS A 139 2.29 4.12 5.61
C LYS A 139 2.42 4.58 4.16
N VAL A 140 3.51 4.23 3.48
CA VAL A 140 3.73 4.64 2.08
C VAL A 140 2.92 3.75 1.11
N ASP A 141 2.57 2.54 1.52
CA ASP A 141 1.83 1.54 0.76
C ASP A 141 0.36 1.91 0.47
N MET A 142 -0.27 2.75 1.29
CA MET A 142 -1.63 3.25 1.04
C MET A 142 -1.73 4.05 -0.26
N MET A 143 -0.67 4.77 -0.64
CA MET A 143 -0.65 5.51 -1.92
C MET A 143 -0.69 4.57 -3.12
N VAL A 144 -0.05 3.39 -3.01
CA VAL A 144 -0.09 2.36 -4.05
C VAL A 144 -1.49 1.79 -4.19
N VAL A 145 -2.18 1.51 -3.07
CA VAL A 145 -3.56 1.01 -3.08
C VAL A 145 -4.48 1.97 -3.85
N GLN A 146 -4.38 3.28 -3.58
CA GLN A 146 -5.17 4.29 -4.27
C GLN A 146 -4.81 4.42 -5.75
N ALA A 147 -3.50 4.42 -6.08
CA ALA A 147 -3.05 4.52 -7.46
C ALA A 147 -3.54 3.35 -8.33
N VAL A 148 -3.57 2.12 -7.79
CA VAL A 148 -4.08 0.94 -8.51
C VAL A 148 -5.58 1.01 -8.72
N ALA A 149 -6.34 1.40 -7.68
CA ALA A 149 -7.78 1.56 -7.81
C ALA A 149 -8.12 2.61 -8.89
N LEU A 150 -7.42 3.74 -8.87
CA LEU A 150 -7.57 4.78 -9.90
C LEU A 150 -7.22 4.27 -11.30
N LEU A 151 -6.17 3.46 -11.46
CA LEU A 151 -5.80 2.88 -12.75
C LEU A 151 -6.90 1.94 -13.28
N GLU A 152 -7.49 1.10 -12.42
CA GLU A 152 -8.60 0.21 -12.80
C GLU A 152 -9.87 0.99 -13.17
N ASP A 153 -10.13 2.13 -12.52
CA ASP A 153 -11.29 2.97 -12.83
C ASP A 153 -11.07 3.79 -14.10
N LEU A 154 -9.87 4.34 -14.31
CA LEU A 154 -9.48 4.99 -15.56
C LEU A 154 -9.62 4.05 -16.76
N ASP A 155 -9.19 2.79 -16.67
CA ASP A 155 -9.33 1.83 -17.75
C ASP A 155 -10.81 1.61 -18.14
N LYS A 156 -11.73 1.59 -17.16
CA LYS A 156 -13.17 1.46 -17.41
C LYS A 156 -13.75 2.75 -18.01
N GLU A 157 -13.35 3.90 -17.50
CA GLU A 157 -13.84 5.20 -17.95
C GLU A 157 -13.36 5.53 -19.36
N ILE A 158 -12.08 5.33 -19.65
CA ILE A 158 -11.51 5.48 -21.01
C ILE A 158 -12.31 4.64 -22.01
N ASN A 159 -12.62 3.38 -21.67
CA ASN A 159 -13.41 2.54 -22.55
C ASN A 159 -14.86 3.05 -22.72
N LYS A 160 -15.51 3.52 -21.66
CA LYS A 160 -16.86 4.10 -21.75
C LYS A 160 -16.88 5.37 -22.60
N TYR A 161 -15.92 6.27 -22.40
CA TYR A 161 -15.81 7.51 -23.17
C TYR A 161 -15.48 7.22 -24.64
N ALA A 162 -14.59 6.26 -24.91
CA ALA A 162 -14.27 5.86 -26.27
C ALA A 162 -15.48 5.23 -26.99
N MET A 163 -16.23 4.34 -26.34
CA MET A 163 -17.45 3.77 -26.93
C MET A 163 -18.50 4.85 -27.19
N ARG A 164 -18.65 5.82 -26.26
CA ARG A 164 -19.55 6.96 -26.47
C ARG A 164 -19.10 7.84 -27.65
N ALA A 165 -17.81 8.13 -27.78
CA ALA A 165 -17.26 8.90 -28.90
C ALA A 165 -17.47 8.18 -30.24
N ARG A 166 -17.38 6.84 -30.26
CA ARG A 166 -17.67 6.01 -31.42
C ARG A 166 -19.13 6.08 -31.85
N GLU A 167 -20.06 5.92 -30.91
CA GLU A 167 -21.49 6.02 -31.20
C GLU A 167 -21.87 7.44 -31.66
N TRP A 168 -21.26 8.47 -31.07
CA TRP A 168 -21.57 9.85 -31.39
C TRP A 168 -21.05 10.26 -32.77
N TYR A 169 -19.76 10.01 -33.06
CA TYR A 169 -19.19 10.29 -34.37
C TYR A 169 -19.64 9.31 -35.46
N GLY A 170 -20.13 8.13 -35.07
CA GLY A 170 -20.67 7.13 -35.99
C GLY A 170 -21.88 7.60 -36.79
N TRP A 171 -22.60 8.65 -36.35
CA TRP A 171 -23.62 9.30 -37.17
C TRP A 171 -23.02 10.01 -38.39
N HIS A 172 -21.84 10.61 -38.24
CA HIS A 172 -21.12 11.28 -39.33
C HIS A 172 -20.32 10.32 -40.20
N PHE A 173 -19.61 9.38 -39.58
CA PHE A 173 -18.72 8.45 -40.29
C PHE A 173 -18.79 7.03 -39.67
N PRO A 174 -19.85 6.26 -39.96
CA PRO A 174 -20.09 4.95 -39.34
C PRO A 174 -19.05 3.89 -39.74
N GLU A 175 -18.45 4.00 -40.93
CA GLU A 175 -17.49 3.02 -41.44
C GLU A 175 -16.16 3.07 -40.67
N LEU A 176 -15.79 4.23 -40.12
CA LEU A 176 -14.55 4.41 -39.35
C LEU A 176 -14.49 3.46 -38.13
N ALA A 177 -15.61 3.27 -37.44
CA ALA A 177 -15.69 2.39 -36.28
C ALA A 177 -15.51 0.91 -36.64
N LYS A 178 -15.78 0.52 -37.90
CA LYS A 178 -15.56 -0.85 -38.39
C LYS A 178 -14.13 -1.09 -38.85
N ILE A 179 -13.48 -0.05 -39.39
CA ILE A 179 -12.10 -0.13 -39.88
C ILE A 179 -11.11 -0.10 -38.72
N VAL A 180 -11.32 0.80 -37.75
CA VAL A 180 -10.39 1.05 -36.65
C VAL A 180 -10.94 0.48 -35.35
N ASN A 181 -10.36 -0.64 -34.91
CA ASN A 181 -10.75 -1.31 -33.65
C ASN A 181 -10.15 -0.66 -32.41
N ASP A 182 -9.00 0.01 -32.51
CA ASP A 182 -8.38 0.69 -31.36
C ASP A 182 -9.07 2.03 -31.06
N ASN A 183 -9.47 2.19 -29.80
CA ASN A 183 -10.14 3.37 -29.26
C ASN A 183 -9.25 4.63 -29.31
N LEU A 184 -7.95 4.48 -29.03
CA LEU A 184 -7.02 5.60 -29.00
C LEU A 184 -6.74 6.12 -30.41
N LEU A 185 -6.49 5.21 -31.36
CA LEU A 185 -6.33 5.57 -32.77
C LEU A 185 -7.60 6.23 -33.31
N TYR A 186 -8.78 5.68 -32.99
CA TYR A 186 -10.06 6.27 -33.38
C TYR A 186 -10.18 7.73 -32.91
N ALA A 187 -9.90 8.01 -31.63
CA ALA A 187 -9.96 9.37 -31.10
C ALA A 187 -8.95 10.32 -31.77
N LYS A 188 -7.73 9.85 -32.09
CA LYS A 188 -6.72 10.64 -32.82
C LYS A 188 -7.15 10.98 -34.25
N ILE A 189 -7.75 10.03 -34.97
CA ILE A 189 -8.26 10.25 -36.33
C ILE A 189 -9.33 11.35 -36.30
N VAL A 190 -10.32 11.22 -35.42
CA VAL A 190 -11.43 12.19 -35.32
C VAL A 190 -10.91 13.59 -35.00
N LEU A 191 -9.88 13.71 -34.15
CA LEU A 191 -9.24 14.99 -33.83
C LEU A 191 -8.52 15.62 -35.03
N ALA A 192 -7.86 14.81 -35.86
CA ALA A 192 -7.13 15.28 -37.02
C ALA A 192 -8.06 15.66 -38.17
N THR A 193 -9.10 14.84 -38.43
CA THR A 193 -10.00 15.03 -39.57
C THR A 193 -11.09 16.06 -39.30
N LYS A 194 -11.67 16.03 -38.10
CA LYS A 194 -12.93 16.72 -37.74
C LYS A 194 -14.10 16.28 -38.63
N THR A 195 -14.10 16.68 -39.90
CA THR A 195 -15.11 16.35 -40.92
C THR A 195 -14.59 15.31 -41.92
N ARG A 196 -15.52 14.60 -42.57
CA ARG A 196 -15.20 13.64 -43.64
C ARG A 196 -14.50 14.28 -44.86
N PHE A 197 -14.81 15.54 -45.17
CA PHE A 197 -14.24 16.23 -46.33
C PHE A 197 -12.74 16.44 -46.18
N ASN A 198 -12.30 16.76 -44.96
CA ASN A 198 -10.90 17.04 -44.65
C ASN A 198 -10.04 15.77 -44.60
N VAL A 199 -10.65 14.57 -44.60
CA VAL A 199 -9.93 13.28 -44.56
C VAL A 199 -9.00 13.11 -45.76
N ARG A 200 -9.34 13.70 -46.92
CA ARG A 200 -8.50 13.63 -48.13
C ARG A 200 -7.19 14.40 -47.98
N ASP A 201 -7.26 15.58 -47.37
CA ASP A 201 -6.15 16.53 -47.27
C ASP A 201 -5.32 16.36 -46.00
N THR A 202 -5.84 15.61 -45.03
CA THR A 202 -5.14 15.34 -43.77
C THR A 202 -4.15 14.20 -43.94
N ASP A 203 -2.94 14.40 -43.40
CA ASP A 203 -1.90 13.39 -43.30
C ASP A 203 -2.04 12.62 -41.98
N PHE A 204 -1.96 11.29 -42.05
CA PHE A 204 -2.10 10.39 -40.90
C PHE A 204 -0.81 9.62 -40.56
N SER A 205 0.28 9.91 -41.27
CA SER A 205 1.57 9.19 -41.18
C SER A 205 2.16 9.13 -39.76
N ASP A 206 1.77 10.05 -38.87
CA ASP A 206 2.26 10.11 -37.49
C ASP A 206 1.74 8.97 -36.59
N PHE A 207 0.61 8.35 -36.92
CA PHE A 207 -0.03 7.36 -36.03
C PHE A 207 -0.81 6.23 -36.72
N LEU A 208 -0.91 6.22 -38.04
CA LEU A 208 -1.53 5.14 -38.82
C LEU A 208 -0.55 4.50 -39.80
N ASP A 209 -0.75 3.21 -40.04
CA ASP A 209 -0.11 2.50 -41.14
C ASP A 209 -0.75 2.91 -42.48
N GLU A 210 0.05 2.99 -43.54
CA GLU A 210 -0.39 3.40 -44.89
C GLU A 210 -1.58 2.59 -45.41
N GLU A 211 -1.63 1.28 -45.11
CA GLU A 211 -2.75 0.41 -45.51
C GLU A 211 -4.08 0.77 -44.85
N LEU A 212 -4.04 1.18 -43.58
CA LEU A 212 -5.24 1.57 -42.84
C LEU A 212 -5.68 2.98 -43.23
N GLU A 213 -4.71 3.87 -43.48
CA GLU A 213 -4.97 5.22 -43.96
C GLU A 213 -5.72 5.21 -45.29
N GLN A 214 -5.25 4.43 -46.27
CA GLN A 214 -5.91 4.31 -47.57
C GLN A 214 -7.36 3.81 -47.41
N LYS A 215 -7.58 2.78 -46.58
CA LYS A 215 -8.93 2.27 -46.30
C LYS A 215 -9.85 3.32 -45.68
N VAL A 216 -9.33 4.17 -44.79
CA VAL A 216 -10.11 5.26 -44.18
C VAL A 216 -10.43 6.34 -45.22
N LYS A 217 -9.46 6.71 -46.08
CA LYS A 217 -9.67 7.67 -47.17
C LYS A 217 -10.70 7.17 -48.19
N ASP A 218 -10.62 5.90 -48.60
CA ASP A 218 -11.59 5.28 -49.51
C ASP A 218 -12.98 5.20 -48.89
N ALA A 219 -13.08 4.80 -47.62
CA ALA A 219 -14.34 4.73 -46.90
C ALA A 219 -14.97 6.11 -46.70
N ALA A 220 -14.17 7.16 -46.52
CA ALA A 220 -14.68 8.53 -46.41
C ALA A 220 -15.34 9.02 -47.70
N MET A 221 -14.86 8.57 -48.88
CA MET A 221 -15.45 8.95 -50.18
C MET A 221 -16.81 8.31 -50.42
N VAL A 222 -17.04 7.09 -49.92
CA VAL A 222 -18.26 6.30 -50.15
C VAL A 222 -19.13 6.23 -48.88
N SER A 223 -18.85 7.07 -47.88
CA SER A 223 -19.50 6.99 -46.58
C SER A 223 -20.99 7.37 -46.65
N MET A 224 -21.82 6.58 -45.96
CA MET A 224 -23.28 6.81 -45.86
C MET A 224 -23.69 7.72 -44.70
N GLY A 225 -22.72 8.25 -43.93
CA GLY A 225 -23.03 9.06 -42.75
C GLY A 225 -23.65 10.43 -43.09
N THR A 226 -24.28 11.05 -42.09
CA THR A 226 -24.97 12.34 -42.22
C THR A 226 -24.03 13.50 -42.01
N GLU A 227 -24.33 14.66 -42.59
CA GLU A 227 -23.63 15.90 -42.26
C GLU A 227 -24.04 16.39 -40.87
N ILE A 228 -23.06 16.90 -40.11
CA ILE A 228 -23.24 17.38 -38.73
C ILE A 228 -22.78 18.84 -38.67
N ALA A 229 -23.43 19.64 -37.83
CA ALA A 229 -23.04 21.02 -37.60
C ALA A 229 -21.64 21.14 -36.98
N GLU A 230 -20.95 22.25 -37.25
CA GLU A 230 -19.60 22.49 -36.73
C GLU A 230 -19.55 22.54 -35.20
N GLU A 231 -20.60 23.06 -34.55
CA GLU A 231 -20.72 23.12 -33.09
C GLU A 231 -20.73 21.72 -32.45
N ASP A 232 -21.45 20.78 -33.06
CA ASP A 232 -21.50 19.39 -32.60
C ASP A 232 -20.18 18.67 -32.82
N ILE A 233 -19.52 18.92 -33.96
CA ILE A 233 -18.18 18.39 -34.25
C ILE A 233 -17.16 18.88 -33.23
N GLU A 234 -17.22 20.15 -32.82
CA GLU A 234 -16.33 20.69 -31.79
C GLU A 234 -16.52 19.94 -30.45
N ASN A 235 -17.77 19.68 -30.06
CA ASN A 235 -18.06 18.92 -28.83
C ASN A 235 -17.57 17.47 -28.90
N ILE A 236 -17.70 16.81 -30.05
CA ILE A 236 -17.13 15.47 -30.29
C ILE A 236 -15.60 15.52 -30.20
N CYS A 237 -14.96 16.51 -30.83
CA CYS A 237 -13.52 16.70 -30.76
C CYS A 237 -13.05 16.91 -29.31
N ARG A 238 -13.77 17.70 -28.50
CA ARG A 238 -13.46 17.87 -27.08
C ARG A 238 -13.48 16.52 -26.34
N LEU A 239 -14.52 15.70 -26.53
CA LEU A 239 -14.58 14.36 -25.94
C LEU A 239 -13.41 13.47 -26.38
N CYS A 240 -13.06 13.48 -27.67
CA CYS A 240 -11.90 12.73 -28.17
C CYS A 240 -10.58 13.25 -27.56
N SER A 241 -10.43 14.56 -27.37
CA SER A 241 -9.25 15.14 -26.73
C SER A 241 -9.10 14.69 -25.27
N GLU A 242 -10.21 14.62 -24.52
CA GLU A 242 -10.24 14.10 -23.16
C GLU A 242 -9.87 12.61 -23.11
N VAL A 243 -10.33 11.78 -24.06
CA VAL A 243 -9.93 10.37 -24.14
C VAL A 243 -8.43 10.22 -24.35
N VAL A 244 -7.83 11.04 -25.24
CA VAL A 244 -6.38 11.04 -25.48
C VAL A 244 -5.62 11.53 -24.25
N ALA A 245 -6.09 12.59 -23.59
CA ALA A 245 -5.48 13.11 -22.36
C ALA A 245 -5.55 12.11 -21.21
N ALA A 246 -6.71 11.47 -21.00
CA ALA A 246 -6.90 10.42 -19.99
C ALA A 246 -5.99 9.22 -20.25
N THR A 247 -5.79 8.82 -21.51
CA THR A 247 -4.87 7.71 -21.85
C THR A 247 -3.41 8.06 -21.54
N LYS A 248 -2.97 9.29 -21.87
CA LYS A 248 -1.62 9.78 -21.48
C LYS A 248 -1.45 9.84 -19.96
N TYR A 249 -2.49 10.28 -19.24
CA TYR A 249 -2.46 10.29 -17.77
C TYR A 249 -2.37 8.88 -17.21
N ARG A 250 -3.09 7.91 -17.79
CA ARG A 250 -3.02 6.49 -17.42
C ARG A 250 -1.63 5.89 -17.62
N GLU A 251 -0.93 6.24 -18.70
CA GLU A 251 0.48 5.86 -18.90
C GLU A 251 1.40 6.47 -17.83
N THR A 252 1.23 7.76 -17.54
CA THR A 252 1.99 8.47 -16.51
C THR A 252 1.77 7.85 -15.13
N LEU A 253 0.52 7.51 -14.80
CA LEU A 253 0.15 6.85 -13.55
C LEU A 253 0.74 5.44 -13.45
N SER A 254 0.78 4.69 -14.56
CA SER A 254 1.43 3.37 -14.61
C SER A 254 2.93 3.48 -14.36
N ALA A 255 3.62 4.46 -14.94
CA ALA A 255 5.05 4.69 -14.70
C ALA A 255 5.32 5.09 -13.25
N TYR A 256 4.47 5.96 -12.68
CA TYR A 256 4.52 6.31 -11.26
C TYR A 256 4.35 5.08 -10.35
N LEU A 257 3.37 4.22 -10.66
CA LEU A 257 3.11 2.99 -9.91
C LEU A 257 4.32 2.06 -9.94
N SER A 258 4.96 1.88 -11.10
CA SER A 258 6.16 1.03 -11.22
C SER A 258 7.32 1.55 -10.36
N SER A 259 7.60 2.86 -10.43
CA SER A 259 8.65 3.48 -9.60
C SER A 259 8.38 3.33 -8.10
N ARG A 260 7.12 3.54 -7.68
CA ARG A 260 6.71 3.40 -6.28
C ARG A 260 6.73 1.96 -5.80
N MET A 261 6.31 1.02 -6.62
CA MET A 261 6.34 -0.39 -6.27
C MET A 261 7.78 -0.87 -6.07
N GLN A 262 8.71 -0.47 -6.93
CA GLN A 262 10.13 -0.82 -6.77
C GLN A 262 10.74 -0.25 -5.48
N THR A 263 10.24 0.89 -5.00
CA THR A 263 10.69 1.51 -3.74
C THR A 263 10.10 0.82 -2.51
N ILE A 264 8.84 0.38 -2.58
CA ILE A 264 8.09 -0.16 -1.43
C ILE A 264 8.22 -1.68 -1.30
N ALA A 265 8.10 -2.41 -2.42
CA ALA A 265 8.09 -3.87 -2.46
C ALA A 265 8.89 -4.40 -3.67
N PRO A 266 10.22 -4.23 -3.69
CA PRO A 266 11.10 -4.69 -4.76
C PRO A 266 11.11 -6.23 -4.92
N ASN A 267 11.04 -6.99 -3.82
CA ASN A 267 11.06 -8.45 -3.90
C ASN A 267 9.76 -9.00 -4.49
N LEU A 268 8.62 -8.43 -4.09
CA LEU A 268 7.31 -8.76 -4.66
C LEU A 268 7.25 -8.42 -6.16
N THR A 269 7.77 -7.25 -6.55
CA THR A 269 7.85 -6.80 -7.95
C THR A 269 8.61 -7.80 -8.81
N THR A 270 9.79 -8.22 -8.35
CA THR A 270 10.62 -9.20 -9.07
C THR A 270 9.89 -10.55 -9.24
N MET A 271 9.06 -10.94 -8.26
CA MET A 271 8.35 -12.22 -8.30
C MET A 271 7.14 -12.24 -9.24
N VAL A 272 6.25 -11.24 -9.17
CA VAL A 272 4.96 -11.25 -9.87
C VAL A 272 4.77 -10.14 -10.91
N GLY A 273 5.66 -9.14 -10.94
CA GLY A 273 5.52 -7.92 -11.72
C GLY A 273 4.80 -6.80 -10.95
N GLU A 274 4.99 -5.57 -11.39
CA GLU A 274 4.53 -4.34 -10.72
C GLU A 274 3.01 -4.32 -10.61
N GLN A 275 2.30 -4.48 -11.72
CA GLN A 275 0.84 -4.37 -11.77
C GLN A 275 0.13 -5.44 -10.93
N ILE A 276 0.62 -6.68 -10.97
CA ILE A 276 0.03 -7.80 -10.25
C ILE A 276 0.34 -7.68 -8.76
N GLY A 277 1.58 -7.32 -8.40
CA GLY A 277 1.95 -7.02 -7.02
C GLY A 277 1.07 -5.92 -6.43
N ALA A 278 0.82 -4.88 -7.20
CA ALA A 278 -0.04 -3.77 -6.79
C ALA A 278 -1.49 -4.19 -6.54
N ARG A 279 -2.07 -5.02 -7.42
CA ARG A 279 -3.42 -5.58 -7.20
C ARG A 279 -3.49 -6.52 -5.99
N LEU A 280 -2.43 -7.27 -5.71
CA LEU A 280 -2.37 -8.11 -4.49
C LEU A 280 -2.40 -7.24 -3.22
N ILE A 281 -1.63 -6.15 -3.19
CA ILE A 281 -1.62 -5.20 -2.07
C ILE A 281 -2.98 -4.52 -1.94
N GLN A 282 -3.55 -4.02 -3.04
CA GLN A 282 -4.88 -3.40 -3.07
C GLN A 282 -5.95 -4.34 -2.50
N LYS A 283 -5.95 -5.61 -2.90
CA LYS A 283 -6.94 -6.59 -2.43
C LYS A 283 -6.72 -6.98 -0.95
N ALA A 284 -5.49 -6.94 -0.47
CA ALA A 284 -5.16 -7.16 0.94
C ALA A 284 -5.40 -5.93 1.83
N GLY A 285 -5.47 -4.73 1.24
CA GLY A 285 -5.65 -3.43 1.88
C GLY A 285 -4.34 -2.75 2.31
N SER A 286 -3.29 -3.51 2.63
CA SER A 286 -1.94 -3.02 2.93
C SER A 286 -0.90 -4.10 2.69
N LEU A 287 0.37 -3.71 2.54
CA LEU A 287 1.48 -4.65 2.38
C LEU A 287 1.64 -5.52 3.63
N LEU A 288 1.49 -4.93 4.82
CA LEU A 288 1.54 -5.65 6.10
C LEU A 288 0.42 -6.70 6.22
N SER A 289 -0.78 -6.39 5.74
CA SER A 289 -1.90 -7.34 5.70
C SER A 289 -1.59 -8.50 4.74
N LEU A 290 -1.05 -8.19 3.56
CA LEU A 290 -0.62 -9.19 2.59
C LEU A 290 0.46 -10.13 3.15
N ALA A 291 1.43 -9.60 3.90
CA ALA A 291 2.49 -10.38 4.54
C ALA A 291 1.94 -11.39 5.57
N LYS A 292 0.85 -11.04 6.25
CA LYS A 292 0.16 -11.90 7.23
C LYS A 292 -0.65 -13.02 6.57
N TYR A 293 -1.06 -12.87 5.31
CA TYR A 293 -1.81 -13.91 4.62
C TYR A 293 -0.97 -15.17 4.41
N PRO A 294 -1.55 -16.37 4.58
CA PRO A 294 -0.88 -17.61 4.21
C PRO A 294 -0.83 -17.74 2.68
N SER A 295 0.12 -18.54 2.20
CA SER A 295 0.33 -18.78 0.78
C SER A 295 -0.93 -19.27 0.04
N SER A 296 -1.76 -20.12 0.68
CA SER A 296 -3.01 -20.61 0.10
C SER A 296 -4.04 -19.50 -0.13
N THR A 297 -4.10 -18.50 0.75
CA THR A 297 -4.98 -17.32 0.57
C THR A 297 -4.45 -16.44 -0.55
N VAL A 298 -3.14 -16.19 -0.61
CA VAL A 298 -2.51 -15.42 -1.70
C VAL A 298 -2.75 -16.09 -3.07
N GLN A 299 -2.76 -17.42 -3.13
CA GLN A 299 -3.02 -18.18 -4.36
C GLN A 299 -4.40 -17.88 -4.98
N ILE A 300 -5.44 -17.79 -4.14
CA ILE A 300 -6.84 -17.65 -4.55
C ILE A 300 -7.36 -16.22 -4.39
N LEU A 301 -6.48 -15.27 -4.05
CA LEU A 301 -6.84 -13.87 -3.84
C LEU A 301 -7.48 -13.29 -5.11
N GLY A 302 -8.62 -12.63 -4.96
CA GLY A 302 -9.43 -12.11 -6.08
C GLY A 302 -10.47 -13.10 -6.65
N ALA A 303 -10.40 -14.40 -6.33
CA ALA A 303 -11.41 -15.40 -6.72
C ALA A 303 -12.41 -15.73 -5.57
N GLU A 304 -12.49 -14.86 -4.55
CA GLU A 304 -13.27 -15.07 -3.33
C GLU A 304 -14.74 -15.41 -3.58
N LYS A 305 -15.41 -14.70 -4.49
CA LYS A 305 -16.82 -14.95 -4.82
C LYS A 305 -17.04 -16.37 -5.36
N ALA A 306 -16.14 -16.83 -6.24
CA ALA A 306 -16.19 -18.18 -6.79
C ALA A 306 -15.83 -19.23 -5.74
N LEU A 307 -14.84 -18.95 -4.89
CA LEU A 307 -14.43 -19.80 -3.78
C LEU A 307 -15.57 -20.04 -2.78
N PHE A 308 -16.18 -18.97 -2.28
CA PHE A 308 -17.26 -19.08 -1.30
C PHE A 308 -18.51 -19.74 -1.87
N ARG A 309 -18.81 -19.49 -3.16
CA ARG A 309 -19.88 -20.22 -3.87
C ARG A 309 -19.59 -21.71 -3.95
N ALA A 310 -18.37 -22.10 -4.34
CA ALA A 310 -17.97 -23.50 -4.43
C ALA A 310 -18.01 -24.20 -3.07
N LEU A 311 -17.52 -23.55 -2.00
CA LEU A 311 -17.58 -24.08 -0.64
C LEU A 311 -19.01 -24.29 -0.16
N LYS A 312 -19.90 -23.31 -0.40
CA LYS A 312 -21.32 -23.41 -0.02
C LYS A 312 -22.04 -24.55 -0.76
N GLN A 313 -21.69 -24.75 -2.03
CA GLN A 313 -22.28 -25.79 -2.89
C GLN A 313 -21.51 -27.13 -2.85
N ARG A 314 -20.44 -27.24 -2.06
CA ARG A 314 -19.51 -28.38 -2.01
C ARG A 314 -18.98 -28.79 -3.40
N GLN A 315 -18.77 -27.80 -4.27
CA GLN A 315 -18.20 -27.96 -5.61
C GLN A 315 -16.69 -27.75 -5.59
N ALA A 316 -16.04 -28.06 -6.71
CA ALA A 316 -14.61 -27.84 -6.87
C ALA A 316 -14.24 -26.35 -6.72
N THR A 317 -13.26 -26.06 -5.86
CA THR A 317 -12.78 -24.70 -5.60
C THR A 317 -11.91 -24.18 -6.74
N PRO A 318 -11.88 -22.86 -7.00
CA PRO A 318 -10.97 -22.27 -7.97
C PRO A 318 -9.51 -22.52 -7.56
N LYS A 319 -8.63 -22.75 -8.56
CA LYS A 319 -7.21 -23.07 -8.34
C LYS A 319 -6.29 -21.85 -8.34
N TYR A 320 -6.78 -20.69 -8.78
CA TYR A 320 -6.02 -19.46 -8.96
C TYR A 320 -6.95 -18.25 -8.87
N GLY A 321 -6.38 -17.09 -8.50
CA GLY A 321 -7.03 -15.79 -8.57
C GLY A 321 -6.21 -14.79 -9.40
N ILE A 322 -5.82 -13.67 -8.80
CA ILE A 322 -5.05 -12.59 -9.45
C ILE A 322 -3.72 -13.12 -10.04
N LEU A 323 -3.09 -14.10 -9.40
CA LEU A 323 -1.83 -14.73 -9.87
C LEU A 323 -1.95 -15.48 -11.20
N TYR A 324 -3.15 -15.72 -11.73
CA TYR A 324 -3.33 -16.35 -13.03
C TYR A 324 -2.69 -15.54 -14.17
N ASN A 325 -2.73 -14.21 -14.05
CA ASN A 325 -2.19 -13.29 -15.05
C ASN A 325 -0.66 -13.09 -14.93
N ALA A 326 -0.02 -13.71 -13.93
CA ALA A 326 1.42 -13.60 -13.77
C ALA A 326 2.14 -14.34 -14.91
N GLN A 327 3.20 -13.72 -15.43
CA GLN A 327 3.93 -14.23 -16.60
C GLN A 327 4.35 -15.71 -16.47
N VAL A 328 4.80 -16.13 -15.30
CA VAL A 328 5.27 -17.50 -15.04
C VAL A 328 4.12 -18.52 -15.07
N VAL A 329 2.93 -18.13 -14.59
CA VAL A 329 1.74 -18.99 -14.61
C VAL A 329 1.11 -19.01 -15.99
N ALA A 330 1.14 -17.88 -16.70
CA ALA A 330 0.62 -17.76 -18.06
C ALA A 330 1.38 -18.66 -19.06
N LYS A 331 2.71 -18.77 -18.91
CA LYS A 331 3.57 -19.64 -19.73
C LYS A 331 3.34 -21.14 -19.49
N ALA A 332 2.95 -21.54 -18.29
CA ALA A 332 2.76 -22.95 -17.96
C ALA A 332 1.58 -23.58 -18.74
N ALA A 333 1.72 -24.86 -19.12
CA ALA A 333 0.64 -25.62 -19.74
C ALA A 333 -0.60 -25.71 -18.83
N ALA A 334 -1.80 -25.73 -19.41
CA ALA A 334 -3.09 -25.75 -18.70
C ALA A 334 -3.19 -26.71 -17.49
N PRO A 335 -2.75 -27.98 -17.54
CA PRO A 335 -2.81 -28.87 -16.38
C PRO A 335 -1.87 -28.43 -15.24
N ASN A 336 -0.74 -27.79 -15.58
CA ASN A 336 0.31 -27.40 -14.66
C ASN A 336 0.11 -25.99 -14.06
N LYS A 337 -0.76 -25.15 -14.64
CA LYS A 337 -1.04 -23.78 -14.16
C LYS A 337 -1.43 -23.73 -12.69
N GLY A 338 -2.24 -24.66 -12.22
CA GLY A 338 -2.65 -24.72 -10.81
C GLY A 338 -1.50 -25.03 -9.85
N THR A 339 -0.60 -25.93 -10.26
CA THR A 339 0.60 -26.27 -9.48
C THR A 339 1.60 -25.13 -9.50
N MET A 340 1.79 -24.48 -10.65
CA MET A 340 2.67 -23.31 -10.78
C MET A 340 2.16 -22.12 -9.96
N SER A 341 0.85 -21.85 -9.98
CA SER A 341 0.23 -20.82 -9.15
C SER A 341 0.48 -21.04 -7.66
N ARG A 342 0.45 -22.30 -7.19
CA ARG A 342 0.79 -22.64 -5.79
C ARG A 342 2.26 -22.38 -5.46
N VAL A 343 3.18 -22.79 -6.34
CA VAL A 343 4.63 -22.56 -6.16
C VAL A 343 4.93 -21.06 -6.14
N LEU A 344 4.35 -20.31 -7.08
CA LEU A 344 4.48 -18.86 -7.14
C LEU A 344 3.92 -18.22 -5.86
N ALA A 345 2.69 -18.53 -5.46
CA ALA A 345 2.08 -17.97 -4.26
C ALA A 345 2.90 -18.21 -2.98
N ALA A 346 3.56 -19.36 -2.86
CA ALA A 346 4.43 -19.66 -1.73
C ALA A 346 5.65 -18.73 -1.68
N LYS A 347 6.28 -18.49 -2.83
CA LYS A 347 7.42 -17.57 -2.93
C LYS A 347 6.99 -16.11 -2.85
N THR A 348 5.88 -15.73 -3.46
CA THR A 348 5.26 -14.40 -3.35
C THR A 348 4.93 -14.03 -1.90
N SER A 349 4.34 -14.94 -1.12
CA SER A 349 4.04 -14.70 0.30
C SER A 349 5.31 -14.52 1.13
N LEU A 350 6.38 -15.27 0.82
CA LEU A 350 7.68 -15.10 1.47
C LEU A 350 8.32 -13.76 1.11
N SER A 351 8.32 -13.39 -0.17
CA SER A 351 8.83 -12.09 -0.64
C SER A 351 8.07 -10.92 -0.02
N ALA A 352 6.73 -11.00 0.08
CA ALA A 352 5.93 -9.95 0.73
C ALA A 352 6.25 -9.78 2.23
N ARG A 353 6.62 -10.87 2.92
CA ARG A 353 7.07 -10.80 4.32
C ARG A 353 8.44 -10.16 4.46
N ILE A 354 9.34 -10.46 3.52
CA ILE A 354 10.67 -9.85 3.48
C ILE A 354 10.55 -8.35 3.18
N ASP A 355 9.69 -7.97 2.23
CA ASP A 355 9.44 -6.55 1.94
C ASP A 355 8.78 -5.81 3.12
N SER A 356 7.92 -6.48 3.89
CA SER A 356 7.21 -5.83 5.01
C SER A 356 7.97 -5.82 6.33
N PHE A 357 8.84 -6.80 6.60
CA PHE A 357 9.51 -6.98 7.90
C PHE A 357 11.04 -7.03 7.79
N GLY A 358 11.58 -7.15 6.59
CA GLY A 358 13.02 -7.25 6.36
C GLY A 358 13.70 -5.88 6.49
N GLU A 359 14.73 -5.82 7.32
CA GLU A 359 15.67 -4.70 7.37
C GLU A 359 16.90 -5.09 6.51
N GLY A 360 16.94 -4.71 5.22
CA GLY A 360 18.13 -4.93 4.39
C GLY A 360 17.92 -5.23 2.90
N ASP A 361 19.03 -5.51 2.21
CA ASP A 361 19.13 -5.63 0.75
C ASP A 361 18.28 -6.75 0.12
N ASN A 362 17.76 -6.44 -1.07
CA ASN A 362 16.84 -7.22 -1.92
C ASN A 362 17.39 -8.56 -2.49
N ALA A 363 18.34 -9.19 -1.81
CA ALA A 363 19.04 -10.38 -2.30
C ALA A 363 18.17 -11.65 -2.53
N PRO A 364 17.13 -11.97 -1.74
CA PRO A 364 16.47 -13.28 -1.87
C PRO A 364 15.50 -13.41 -3.05
N ALA A 365 15.02 -12.32 -3.67
CA ALA A 365 14.00 -12.40 -4.72
C ALA A 365 14.50 -13.05 -6.01
N LEU A 366 15.72 -12.74 -6.45
CA LEU A 366 16.30 -13.33 -7.65
C LEU A 366 16.49 -14.84 -7.51
N GLU A 367 16.92 -15.29 -6.33
CA GLU A 367 17.05 -16.72 -6.02
C GLU A 367 15.68 -17.42 -6.04
N TYR A 368 14.65 -16.80 -5.43
CA TYR A 368 13.30 -17.34 -5.45
C TYR A 368 12.72 -17.39 -6.85
N ARG A 369 12.95 -16.34 -7.65
CA ARG A 369 12.53 -16.28 -9.05
C ARG A 369 13.18 -17.39 -9.86
N SER A 370 14.49 -17.57 -9.73
CA SER A 370 15.24 -18.66 -10.38
C SER A 370 14.68 -20.04 -10.00
N LYS A 371 14.34 -20.26 -8.72
CA LYS A 371 13.70 -21.51 -8.25
C LYS A 371 12.32 -21.75 -8.89
N VAL A 372 11.50 -20.72 -9.06
CA VAL A 372 10.19 -20.86 -9.72
C VAL A 372 10.38 -21.14 -11.22
N GLU A 373 11.32 -20.47 -11.88
CA GLU A 373 11.62 -20.67 -13.30
C GLU A 373 12.23 -22.05 -13.58
N ALA A 374 13.17 -22.52 -12.75
CA ALA A 374 13.69 -23.87 -12.81
C ALA A 374 12.56 -24.90 -12.65
N ARG A 375 11.58 -24.61 -11.79
CA ARG A 375 10.41 -25.47 -11.63
C ARG A 375 9.49 -25.46 -12.85
N LEU A 376 9.35 -24.33 -13.53
CA LEU A 376 8.61 -24.23 -14.79
C LEU A 376 9.26 -25.12 -15.86
N ARG A 377 10.59 -25.03 -16.03
CA ARG A 377 11.35 -25.87 -16.97
C ARG A 377 11.17 -27.36 -16.70
N GLN A 378 11.24 -27.78 -15.43
CA GLN A 378 10.99 -29.18 -15.05
C GLN A 378 9.59 -29.68 -15.49
N PHE A 379 8.57 -28.82 -15.47
CA PHE A 379 7.24 -29.20 -15.92
C PHE A 379 7.10 -29.21 -17.45
N GLU A 380 7.91 -28.43 -18.17
CA GLU A 380 8.01 -28.47 -19.63
C GLU A 380 8.73 -29.75 -20.08
N GLU A 381 9.77 -30.17 -19.34
CA GLU A 381 10.50 -31.44 -19.53
C GLU A 381 9.68 -32.69 -19.14
N GLY A 382 8.45 -32.53 -18.68
CA GLY A 382 7.54 -33.65 -18.35
C GLY A 382 7.77 -34.29 -16.98
N VAL A 383 8.61 -33.72 -16.12
CA VAL A 383 8.82 -34.21 -14.75
C VAL A 383 7.60 -33.88 -13.90
N THR A 384 6.70 -34.86 -13.75
CA THR A 384 5.47 -34.70 -12.96
C THR A 384 5.74 -34.70 -11.45
N TYR A 385 4.91 -33.97 -10.72
CA TYR A 385 4.95 -33.88 -9.26
C TYR A 385 4.76 -35.27 -8.64
N GLY A 386 5.77 -35.75 -7.90
CA GLY A 386 5.74 -37.04 -7.19
C GLY A 386 6.65 -38.13 -7.77
N GLN A 387 7.33 -37.92 -8.90
CA GLN A 387 8.32 -38.89 -9.40
C GLN A 387 9.78 -38.57 -9.03
N SER A 388 10.10 -37.32 -8.70
CA SER A 388 11.49 -36.88 -8.47
C SER A 388 11.80 -36.48 -7.02
N GLY A 389 11.06 -36.99 -6.04
CA GLY A 389 11.33 -36.70 -4.63
C GLY A 389 11.14 -37.93 -3.74
N ASN A 390 12.20 -38.30 -3.01
CA ASN A 390 12.11 -39.12 -1.79
C ASN A 390 11.31 -38.37 -0.71
N ALA A 391 10.03 -38.10 -0.96
CA ALA A 391 9.10 -37.65 0.07
C ALA A 391 8.74 -38.86 0.93
N ARG A 392 9.47 -39.04 2.03
CA ARG A 392 9.09 -39.95 3.11
C ARG A 392 7.70 -39.54 3.63
N GLY A 393 6.70 -40.36 3.34
CA GLY A 393 5.38 -40.31 3.95
C GLY A 393 4.29 -39.73 3.05
N GLY A 394 3.37 -40.58 2.58
CA GLY A 394 2.10 -40.14 1.96
C GLY A 394 1.76 -40.77 0.62
N GLY A 395 2.14 -42.02 0.36
CA GLY A 395 1.81 -42.76 -0.86
C GLY A 395 0.73 -43.83 -0.66
N ALA A 396 -0.43 -43.50 -0.08
CA ALA A 396 -1.60 -44.37 -0.16
C ALA A 396 -2.48 -43.89 -1.33
N ARG A 397 -2.37 -44.57 -2.47
CA ARG A 397 -3.32 -44.45 -3.60
C ARG A 397 -4.72 -44.80 -3.09
N LEU A 398 -5.52 -43.79 -2.76
CA LEU A 398 -6.97 -43.93 -2.71
C LEU A 398 -7.47 -43.94 -4.16
N GLN A 399 -7.60 -45.14 -4.74
CA GLN A 399 -8.36 -45.34 -5.97
C GLN A 399 -9.82 -44.97 -5.70
N GLN A 400 -10.23 -43.81 -6.20
CA GLN A 400 -11.63 -43.41 -6.19
C GLN A 400 -12.34 -44.19 -7.31
N LYS A 401 -12.93 -45.33 -6.96
CA LYS A 401 -13.75 -46.14 -7.86
C LYS A 401 -15.01 -45.33 -8.22
N ARG A 402 -15.10 -44.83 -9.45
CA ARG A 402 -16.33 -44.21 -9.98
C ARG A 402 -17.37 -45.32 -10.20
N PRO A 403 -18.62 -45.20 -9.71
CA PRO A 403 -19.71 -46.08 -10.16
C PRO A 403 -20.14 -45.67 -11.58
N GLN A 404 -20.25 -46.64 -12.49
CA GLN A 404 -20.96 -46.48 -13.76
C GLN A 404 -22.48 -46.62 -13.53
N PRO A 405 -23.34 -45.93 -14.28
CA PRO A 405 -24.80 -46.06 -14.15
C PRO A 405 -25.38 -47.09 -15.12
N GLY A 406 -26.31 -47.90 -14.62
CA GLY A 406 -27.33 -48.62 -15.41
C GLY A 406 -27.02 -50.08 -15.69
N ASP A 407 -27.74 -50.99 -15.03
CA ASP A 407 -28.86 -51.68 -15.69
C ASP A 407 -29.84 -52.17 -14.62
N GLY A 408 -31.12 -51.96 -14.90
CA GLY A 408 -32.20 -52.28 -13.99
C GLY A 408 -32.47 -53.77 -13.96
N ASP A 409 -32.99 -54.25 -12.83
CA ASP A 409 -34.06 -55.22 -12.90
C ASP A 409 -34.99 -55.14 -11.70
N ASN A 410 -36.23 -55.38 -12.05
CA ASN A 410 -37.47 -55.13 -11.35
C ASN A 410 -37.79 -56.32 -10.43
N TYR A 411 -37.88 -56.12 -9.11
CA TYR A 411 -38.68 -57.02 -8.26
C TYR A 411 -39.33 -56.27 -7.11
N ASN A 412 -40.66 -56.26 -7.19
CA ASN A 412 -41.59 -55.83 -6.17
C ASN A 412 -41.77 -56.96 -5.14
N SER A 413 -41.64 -56.65 -3.85
CA SER A 413 -42.40 -57.34 -2.80
C SER A 413 -42.37 -56.58 -1.49
N ASN A 414 -43.58 -56.21 -1.05
CA ASN A 414 -43.93 -55.95 0.33
C ASN A 414 -43.35 -57.01 1.27
N ASN A 415 -42.74 -56.60 2.37
CA ASN A 415 -43.29 -56.93 3.69
C ASN A 415 -42.64 -56.12 4.82
N ASN A 416 -43.54 -55.58 5.62
CA ASN A 416 -43.37 -55.08 6.96
C ASN A 416 -42.72 -56.16 7.86
N TYR A 417 -41.74 -55.84 8.70
CA TYR A 417 -41.63 -56.27 10.10
C TYR A 417 -40.43 -55.61 10.80
N ASN A 418 -40.77 -54.97 11.91
CA ASN A 418 -39.97 -54.50 13.01
C ASN A 418 -39.12 -55.63 13.64
N THR A 419 -37.83 -55.39 13.93
CA THR A 419 -37.13 -55.73 15.20
C THR A 419 -35.60 -55.57 15.11
N GLY A 420 -35.03 -54.80 16.04
CA GLY A 420 -33.91 -55.27 16.87
C GLY A 420 -32.46 -55.14 16.38
N GLY A 421 -31.74 -54.16 16.94
CA GLY A 421 -30.53 -54.44 17.73
C GLY A 421 -29.15 -54.49 17.04
N GLY A 422 -28.26 -53.59 17.49
CA GLY A 422 -26.80 -53.65 17.31
C GLY A 422 -26.27 -52.49 16.45
N GLY A 423 -25.54 -51.49 16.93
CA GLY A 423 -24.57 -51.45 18.02
C GLY A 423 -23.21 -51.05 17.45
N GLY A 424 -22.95 -49.75 17.28
CA GLY A 424 -21.67 -49.21 16.83
C GLY A 424 -21.58 -47.70 17.12
N ALA A 425 -20.69 -47.31 18.02
CA ALA A 425 -20.71 -46.07 18.80
C ALA A 425 -20.56 -44.74 18.01
N PRO A 426 -21.25 -43.65 18.41
CA PRO A 426 -20.99 -42.30 17.90
C PRO A 426 -19.87 -41.60 18.71
N TYR A 427 -18.95 -40.96 17.99
CA TYR A 427 -17.90 -40.09 18.55
C TYR A 427 -18.52 -38.97 19.43
N LYS A 428 -18.26 -39.00 20.74
CA LYS A 428 -18.57 -37.91 21.67
C LYS A 428 -17.65 -36.72 21.40
N ARG A 429 -18.22 -35.58 20.96
CA ARG A 429 -17.60 -34.25 21.12
C ARG A 429 -17.87 -33.74 22.54
N ALA A 430 -16.84 -33.25 23.21
CA ALA A 430 -16.98 -32.52 24.48
C ALA A 430 -17.75 -31.21 24.24
N ARG A 431 -18.89 -31.03 24.92
CA ARG A 431 -19.60 -29.75 24.98
C ARG A 431 -18.94 -28.88 26.05
N LEU A 432 -18.53 -27.67 25.67
CA LEU A 432 -18.21 -26.61 26.63
C LEU A 432 -19.51 -26.11 27.26
N ASN A 433 -19.47 -25.91 28.58
CA ASN A 433 -20.56 -25.45 29.43
C ASN A 433 -21.21 -24.15 28.94
N ASP A 434 -22.53 -24.17 28.79
CA ASP A 434 -23.39 -22.99 28.82
C ASP A 434 -23.58 -22.56 30.29
N GLY A 435 -22.93 -21.46 30.67
CA GLY A 435 -23.29 -20.66 31.84
C GLY A 435 -23.95 -19.38 31.35
N GLY A 436 -25.27 -19.30 31.47
CA GLY A 436 -26.11 -18.28 30.83
C GLY A 436 -25.98 -16.87 31.40
N PHE A 437 -26.52 -15.89 30.67
CA PHE A 437 -27.30 -14.77 31.22
C PHE A 437 -28.16 -14.11 30.13
N GLN A 438 -29.46 -14.37 30.27
CA GLN A 438 -30.66 -13.60 29.92
C GLN A 438 -30.57 -12.42 28.92
N GLN A 439 -31.37 -12.52 27.85
CA GLN A 439 -31.93 -11.39 27.11
C GLN A 439 -32.86 -10.56 28.01
N ARG A 440 -32.66 -9.24 28.04
CA ARG A 440 -33.71 -8.29 28.39
C ARG A 440 -34.17 -7.57 27.12
N ARG A 441 -35.49 -7.35 27.09
CA ARG A 441 -36.24 -6.54 26.13
C ARG A 441 -35.68 -5.14 25.98
#